data_AF-A0A0F9DN12-F1
#
_entry.id   AF-A0A0F9DN12-F1
#
_cell.length_a   1.000
_cell.length_b   1.000
_cell.length_c   1.000
_cell.angle_alpha   90.00
_cell.angle_beta   90.00
_cell.angle_gamma   90.00
#
_symmetry.space_group_name_H-M   'P 1'
#
loop_
_entity.id
_entity.type
_entity.pdbx_description
1 polymer ?
#
loop_
_entity_poly.entity_id
_entity_poly.type
_entity_poly.pdbx_seq_one_letter_code
_entity_poly.pdbx_strand_id
1 'polypeptide(L)'
;DCVVSVATLCFVDDPGPTIREMVRVLKPGGRLILGELGRWNLWAAERRVKGWLGSKLWNAAHFRSRRDLIELADQAGLCDAAVTGAVFYPPHGIAAHLMARVDHMIGTVTTIGGAFLVLTATSPAEQQVDLQSSFDRASEQSRSSKALDVNEGKT
;
A
#
# COMPACT_ATOMS: atom_id res chain seq x y z
N ASP A 1 -3.96 -4.26 17.47
CA ASP A 1 -3.32 -5.34 16.71
C ASP A 1 -2.62 -4.73 15.50
N CYS A 2 -1.45 -5.24 15.10
CA CYS A 2 -0.68 -4.64 14.01
C CYS A 2 0.23 -5.64 13.29
N VAL A 3 0.31 -5.49 11.96
CA VAL A 3 1.28 -6.17 11.09
C VAL A 3 2.17 -5.11 10.45
N VAL A 4 3.47 -5.35 10.48
CA VAL A 4 4.48 -4.44 9.92
C VAL A 4 5.36 -5.22 8.94
N SER A 5 5.56 -4.66 7.75
CA SER A 5 6.47 -5.21 6.75
C SER A 5 7.29 -4.07 6.16
N VAL A 6 8.62 -4.22 6.17
CA VAL A 6 9.58 -3.16 5.84
C VAL A 6 10.53 -3.68 4.77
N ALA A 7 10.47 -3.06 3.59
CA ALA A 7 11.25 -3.38 2.41
C ALA A 7 11.12 -4.83 1.91
N THR A 8 10.10 -5.57 2.35
CA THR A 8 9.89 -6.97 1.97
C THR A 8 9.13 -7.08 0.65
N LEU A 9 8.03 -6.33 0.45
CA LEU A 9 7.23 -6.50 -0.77
C LEU A 9 7.97 -6.00 -2.02
N CYS A 10 9.03 -5.19 -1.84
CA CYS A 10 9.94 -4.81 -2.90
C CYS A 10 10.61 -6.02 -3.59
N PHE A 11 10.67 -7.18 -2.95
CA PHE A 11 11.31 -8.39 -3.52
C PHE A 11 10.33 -9.53 -3.77
N VAL A 12 9.03 -9.24 -3.68
CA VAL A 12 7.97 -10.20 -3.95
C VAL A 12 7.44 -9.95 -5.35
N ASP A 13 7.38 -11.02 -6.15
CA ASP A 13 6.89 -10.97 -7.54
C ASP A 13 5.43 -10.54 -7.60
N ASP A 14 4.55 -11.18 -6.82
CA ASP A 14 3.14 -10.83 -6.68
C ASP A 14 2.81 -10.35 -5.25
N PRO A 15 2.63 -9.03 -5.03
CA PRO A 15 2.30 -8.49 -3.72
C PRO A 15 0.88 -8.83 -3.25
N GLY A 16 -0.04 -9.17 -4.16
CA GLY A 16 -1.46 -9.34 -3.83
C GLY A 16 -1.72 -10.44 -2.79
N PRO A 17 -1.28 -11.69 -3.03
CA PRO A 17 -1.40 -12.78 -2.06
C PRO A 17 -0.72 -12.47 -0.73
N THR A 18 0.44 -11.83 -0.78
CA THR A 18 1.22 -11.48 0.41
C THR A 18 0.47 -10.49 1.30
N ILE A 19 -0.12 -9.45 0.72
CA ILE A 19 -0.92 -8.47 1.47
C ILE A 19 -2.19 -9.13 2.01
N ARG A 20 -2.88 -9.97 1.23
CA ARG A 20 -4.06 -10.69 1.72
C ARG A 20 -3.75 -11.53 2.95
N GLU A 21 -2.60 -12.18 2.98
CA GLU A 21 -2.18 -12.96 4.15
C GLU A 21 -1.87 -12.08 5.36
N MET A 22 -1.26 -10.91 5.14
CA MET A 22 -1.06 -9.90 6.19
C MET A 22 -2.40 -9.40 6.75
N VAL A 23 -3.41 -9.20 5.90
CA VAL A 23 -4.76 -8.81 6.33
C VAL A 23 -5.46 -9.94 7.08
N ARG A 24 -5.34 -11.18 6.62
CA ARG A 24 -5.97 -12.37 7.24
C ARG A 24 -5.57 -12.57 8.70
N VAL A 25 -4.32 -12.24 9.05
CA VAL A 25 -3.81 -12.37 10.42
C VAL A 25 -4.14 -11.17 11.31
N LEU A 26 -4.58 -10.06 10.73
CA LEU A 26 -5.03 -8.90 11.51
C LEU A 26 -6.38 -9.17 12.14
N LYS A 27 -6.52 -8.76 13.40
CA LYS A 27 -7.85 -8.63 14.02
C LYS A 27 -8.66 -7.55 13.29
N PRO A 28 -10.02 -7.62 13.29
CA PRO A 28 -10.86 -6.51 12.84
C PRO A 28 -10.45 -5.19 13.53
N GLY A 29 -10.33 -4.11 12.76
CA GLY A 29 -9.79 -2.82 13.23
C GLY A 29 -8.27 -2.79 13.47
N GLY A 30 -7.55 -3.87 13.18
CA GLY A 30 -6.08 -3.94 13.24
C GLY A 30 -5.41 -3.10 12.17
N ARG A 31 -4.13 -2.72 12.36
CA ARG A 31 -3.42 -1.83 11.43
C ARG A 31 -2.33 -2.55 10.64
N LEU A 32 -2.30 -2.32 9.32
CA LEU A 32 -1.21 -2.70 8.45
C LEU A 32 -0.28 -1.51 8.22
N ILE A 33 1.03 -1.71 8.41
CA ILE A 33 2.07 -0.71 8.12
C ILE A 33 3.06 -1.33 7.12
N LEU A 34 3.10 -0.81 5.89
CA LEU A 34 4.05 -1.23 4.85
C LEU A 34 5.05 -0.12 4.57
N GLY A 35 6.33 -0.43 4.75
CA GLY A 35 7.42 0.44 4.37
C GLY A 35 8.05 -0.02 3.07
N GLU A 36 8.00 0.77 2.01
CA GLU A 36 8.47 0.41 0.68
C GLU A 36 9.47 1.42 0.13
N LEU A 37 10.41 0.94 -0.69
CA LEU A 37 11.40 1.79 -1.34
C LEU A 37 10.73 2.60 -2.46
N GLY A 38 10.74 3.93 -2.34
CA GLY A 38 10.12 4.81 -3.33
C GLY A 38 10.86 4.75 -4.68
N ARG A 39 10.09 4.75 -5.78
CA ARG A 39 10.61 4.74 -7.17
C ARG A 39 11.38 6.00 -7.58
N TRP A 40 11.13 7.14 -6.95
CA TRP A 40 11.57 8.47 -7.45
C TRP A 40 12.41 9.24 -6.41
N ASN A 41 13.60 8.76 -6.12
CA ASN A 41 14.58 9.48 -5.28
C ASN A 41 16.02 9.20 -5.74
N LEU A 42 16.97 10.03 -5.27
CA LEU A 42 18.39 9.94 -5.65
C LEU A 42 19.01 8.58 -5.29
N TRP A 43 18.49 7.93 -4.23
CA TRP A 43 18.86 6.58 -3.83
C TRP A 43 18.34 5.51 -4.81
N ALA A 44 17.12 5.67 -5.34
CA ALA A 44 16.57 4.79 -6.36
C ALA A 44 17.35 4.91 -7.67
N ALA A 45 17.81 6.11 -8.02
CA ALA A 45 18.72 6.31 -9.16
C ALA A 45 20.08 5.61 -8.93
N GLU A 46 20.72 5.79 -7.78
CA GLU A 46 22.00 5.11 -7.46
C GLU A 46 21.85 3.58 -7.42
N ARG A 47 20.76 3.07 -6.84
CA ARG A 47 20.46 1.63 -6.77
C ARG A 47 20.14 1.05 -8.14
N ARG A 48 19.46 1.80 -9.01
CA ARG A 48 19.19 1.39 -10.39
C ARG A 48 20.46 1.38 -11.23
N VAL A 49 21.38 2.32 -11.01
CA VAL A 49 22.74 2.29 -11.58
C VAL A 49 23.50 1.06 -11.08
N LYS A 50 23.44 0.72 -9.78
CA LYS A 50 24.03 -0.52 -9.23
C LYS A 50 23.38 -1.79 -9.78
N GLY A 51 22.07 -1.78 -10.07
CA GLY A 51 21.36 -2.86 -10.75
C GLY A 51 21.81 -3.03 -12.21
N TRP A 52 21.97 -1.93 -12.94
CA TRP A 52 22.56 -1.92 -14.30
C TRP A 52 24.02 -2.38 -14.31
N LEU A 53 24.78 -2.12 -13.24
CA LEU A 53 26.15 -2.60 -13.05
C LEU A 53 26.22 -4.08 -12.59
N GLY A 54 25.10 -4.82 -12.61
CA GLY A 54 25.09 -6.28 -12.43
C GLY A 54 24.69 -6.79 -11.04
N SER A 55 24.17 -5.93 -10.15
CA SER A 55 23.66 -6.41 -8.85
C SER A 55 22.34 -7.17 -9.02
N LYS A 56 22.38 -8.49 -8.79
CA LYS A 56 21.21 -9.39 -8.83
C LYS A 56 20.11 -8.96 -7.85
N LEU A 57 20.49 -8.43 -6.68
CA LEU A 57 19.54 -7.99 -5.65
C LEU A 57 18.72 -6.77 -6.10
N TRP A 58 19.37 -5.78 -6.71
CA TRP A 58 18.68 -4.58 -7.18
C TRP A 58 17.89 -4.79 -8.48
N ASN A 59 18.25 -5.82 -9.26
CA ASN A 59 17.52 -6.20 -10.47
C ASN A 59 16.13 -6.77 -10.13
N ALA A 60 16.02 -7.54 -9.04
CA ALA A 60 14.77 -8.12 -8.57
C ALA A 60 13.87 -7.15 -7.77
N ALA A 61 14.29 -5.89 -7.56
CA ALA A 61 13.56 -4.94 -6.73
C ALA A 61 12.42 -4.25 -7.51
N HIS A 62 11.19 -4.40 -7.03
CA HIS A 62 9.99 -3.74 -7.51
C HIS A 62 9.73 -2.44 -6.75
N PHE A 63 9.99 -1.31 -7.42
CA PHE A 63 9.73 0.02 -6.87
C PHE A 63 8.30 0.48 -7.18
N ARG A 64 7.50 0.60 -6.11
CA ARG A 64 6.09 1.02 -6.18
C ARG A 64 5.92 2.52 -5.96
N SER A 65 4.90 3.08 -6.60
CA SER A 65 4.46 4.45 -6.41
C SER A 65 3.46 4.55 -5.26
N ARG A 66 3.17 5.78 -4.80
CA ARG A 66 2.08 6.04 -3.83
C ARG A 66 0.75 5.44 -4.31
N ARG A 67 0.44 5.58 -5.60
CA ARG A 67 -0.84 5.10 -6.17
C ARG A 67 -0.91 3.58 -6.10
N ASP A 68 0.16 2.90 -6.50
CA ASP A 68 0.27 1.44 -6.46
C ASP A 68 0.04 0.91 -5.03
N LEU A 69 0.56 1.59 -4.00
CA LEU A 69 0.38 1.19 -2.60
C LEU A 69 -1.07 1.38 -2.13
N ILE A 70 -1.73 2.46 -2.55
CA ILE A 70 -3.14 2.69 -2.23
C ILE A 70 -4.03 1.66 -2.96
N GLU A 71 -3.76 1.39 -4.24
CA GLU A 71 -4.50 0.38 -5.01
C GLU A 71 -4.35 -1.02 -4.39
N LEU A 72 -3.14 -1.38 -3.93
CA LEU A 72 -2.93 -2.65 -3.23
C LEU A 72 -3.69 -2.73 -1.91
N ALA A 73 -3.83 -1.62 -1.18
CA ALA A 73 -4.61 -1.58 0.05
C ALA A 73 -6.10 -1.75 -0.24
N ASP A 74 -6.61 -1.04 -1.25
CA ASP A 74 -8.00 -1.10 -1.69
C ASP A 74 -8.39 -2.50 -2.18
N GLN A 75 -7.55 -3.11 -3.01
CA GLN A 75 -7.74 -4.50 -3.48
C GLN A 75 -7.70 -5.53 -2.35
N ALA A 76 -7.07 -5.20 -1.22
CA ALA A 76 -7.03 -6.04 -0.03
C ALA A 76 -8.19 -5.78 0.95
N GLY A 77 -9.12 -4.87 0.61
CA GLY A 77 -10.26 -4.50 1.44
C GLY A 77 -9.87 -3.72 2.70
N LEU A 78 -8.71 -3.06 2.70
CA LEU A 78 -8.29 -2.21 3.81
C LEU A 78 -8.92 -0.81 3.70
N CYS A 79 -9.24 -0.22 4.84
CA CYS A 79 -9.79 1.13 4.96
C CYS A 79 -8.73 2.14 5.42
N ASP A 80 -9.05 3.43 5.31
CA ASP A 80 -8.21 4.55 5.78
C ASP A 80 -6.76 4.52 5.28
N ALA A 81 -6.56 4.04 4.05
CA ALA A 81 -5.23 3.92 3.46
C ALA A 81 -4.59 5.30 3.26
N ALA A 82 -3.46 5.51 3.93
CA ALA A 82 -2.66 6.72 3.82
C ALA A 82 -1.21 6.35 3.55
N VAL A 83 -0.56 7.08 2.63
CA VAL A 83 0.87 6.93 2.36
C VAL A 83 1.59 8.20 2.82
N THR A 84 2.68 8.04 3.54
CA THR A 84 3.57 9.14 3.97
C THR A 84 4.98 8.89 3.44
N GLY A 85 5.72 9.95 3.12
CA GLY A 85 7.13 9.84 2.74
C GLY A 85 8.01 9.91 3.98
N ALA A 86 9.07 9.11 4.00
CA ALA A 86 10.12 9.15 5.01
C ALA A 86 11.50 9.16 4.33
N VAL A 87 12.52 9.62 5.07
CA VAL A 87 13.93 9.67 4.64
C VAL A 87 14.16 10.68 3.51
N PHE A 88 14.40 11.95 3.83
CA PHE A 88 14.55 13.05 2.84
C PHE A 88 16.00 13.50 2.60
N TYR A 89 17.01 12.71 2.97
CA TYR A 89 18.42 13.13 2.87
C TYR A 89 19.10 12.69 1.55
N PRO A 90 19.83 13.60 0.88
CA PRO A 90 20.76 13.21 -0.20
C PRO A 90 22.00 12.49 0.38
N PRO A 91 22.63 11.56 -0.37
CA PRO A 91 23.79 10.78 0.04
C PRO A 91 25.11 11.58 -0.02
N HIS A 92 25.14 12.79 0.56
CA HIS A 92 26.35 13.59 0.72
C HIS A 92 26.54 13.87 2.21
N GLY A 93 27.53 13.21 2.83
CA GLY A 93 27.64 13.03 4.29
C GLY A 93 27.62 14.31 5.15
N ILE A 94 27.99 15.47 4.60
CA ILE A 94 27.98 16.75 5.32
C ILE A 94 26.55 17.36 5.33
N ALA A 95 25.78 17.17 4.27
CA ALA A 95 24.40 17.66 4.17
C ALA A 95 23.43 16.83 5.05
N ALA A 96 23.69 15.52 5.19
CA ALA A 96 22.89 14.63 6.04
C ALA A 96 22.94 15.02 7.53
N HIS A 97 24.10 15.48 8.02
CA HIS A 97 24.26 15.87 9.42
C HIS A 97 23.57 17.22 9.74
N LEU A 98 23.51 18.14 8.76
CA LEU A 98 22.85 19.43 8.93
C LEU A 98 21.32 19.34 8.88
N MET A 99 20.77 18.43 8.07
CA MET A 99 19.33 18.33 7.82
C MET A 99 18.58 17.40 8.80
N ALA A 100 19.27 16.59 9.60
CA ALA A 100 18.66 15.67 10.57
C ALA A 100 17.73 16.37 11.59
N ARG A 101 17.96 17.66 11.90
CA ARG A 101 17.12 18.44 12.82
C ARG A 101 15.81 18.95 12.22
N VAL A 102 15.72 19.03 10.89
CA VAL A 102 14.56 19.58 10.16
C VAL A 102 13.65 18.45 9.64
N ASP A 103 14.12 17.20 9.73
CA ASP A 103 13.59 16.00 9.10
C ASP A 103 12.13 15.67 9.46
N HIS A 104 11.73 15.88 10.72
CA HIS A 104 10.37 15.56 11.17
C HIS A 104 9.32 16.55 10.63
N MET A 105 9.70 17.76 10.22
CA MET A 105 8.75 18.77 9.75
C MET A 105 8.49 18.70 8.23
N ILE A 106 9.40 18.12 7.46
CA ILE A 106 9.27 18.04 5.99
C ILE A 106 8.48 16.79 5.56
N GLY A 107 8.57 15.69 6.31
CA GLY A 107 7.88 14.43 6.01
C GLY A 107 6.36 14.49 6.06
N THR A 108 5.80 15.47 6.76
CA THR A 108 4.35 15.75 6.81
C THR A 108 3.87 16.67 5.69
N VAL A 109 4.76 17.39 4.99
CA VAL A 109 4.39 18.47 4.05
C VAL A 109 4.62 18.08 2.58
N THR A 110 5.53 17.16 2.28
CA THR A 110 5.74 16.72 0.88
C THR A 110 6.20 15.27 0.78
N THR A 111 5.77 14.54 -0.25
CA THR A 111 6.37 13.25 -0.66
C THR A 111 7.40 13.35 -1.78
N ILE A 112 7.77 14.57 -2.18
CA ILE A 112 8.77 14.79 -3.21
C ILE A 112 10.15 14.63 -2.56
N GLY A 113 10.86 13.54 -2.87
CA GLY A 113 12.24 13.30 -2.40
C GLY A 113 12.40 12.26 -1.28
N GLY A 114 11.31 11.66 -0.76
CA GLY A 114 11.40 10.58 0.23
C GLY A 114 12.00 9.29 -0.34
N ALA A 115 13.04 8.77 0.30
CA ALA A 115 13.66 7.48 -0.05
C ALA A 115 12.77 6.29 0.30
N PHE A 116 11.78 6.51 1.16
CA PHE A 116 10.92 5.50 1.74
C PHE A 116 9.47 5.98 1.72
N LEU A 117 8.55 5.11 1.31
CA LEU A 117 7.11 5.33 1.41
C LEU A 117 6.56 4.43 2.50
N VAL A 118 5.73 4.98 3.37
CA VAL A 118 5.05 4.23 4.43
C VAL A 118 3.56 4.27 4.16
N LEU A 119 2.98 3.13 3.79
CA LEU A 119 1.53 2.94 3.78
C LEU A 119 1.08 2.54 5.19
N THR A 120 0.05 3.19 5.68
CA THR A 120 -0.74 2.80 6.85
C THR A 120 -2.18 2.58 6.42
N ALA A 121 -2.77 1.45 6.79
CA ALA A 121 -4.17 1.17 6.51
C ALA A 121 -4.77 0.30 7.63
N THR A 122 -6.10 0.25 7.70
CA THR A 122 -6.85 -0.40 8.79
C THR A 122 -7.69 -1.55 8.24
N SER A 123 -7.66 -2.70 8.92
CA SER A 123 -8.58 -3.81 8.66
C SER A 123 -10.01 -3.38 9.00
N PRO A 124 -11.03 -3.67 8.18
CA PRO A 124 -12.40 -3.29 8.45
C PRO A 124 -12.85 -3.71 9.85
N ALA A 125 -13.64 -2.84 10.51
CA ALA A 125 -14.28 -3.22 11.76
C ALA A 125 -15.32 -4.33 11.50
N GLU A 126 -15.54 -5.21 12.47
CA GLU A 126 -16.48 -6.35 12.36
C GLU A 126 -17.89 -5.90 11.96
N GLN A 127 -18.37 -4.77 12.51
CA GLN A 127 -19.64 -4.15 12.14
C GLN A 127 -19.69 -3.64 10.69
N GLN A 128 -18.55 -3.24 10.13
CA GLN A 128 -18.45 -2.73 8.76
C GLN A 128 -18.42 -3.88 7.75
N VAL A 129 -17.81 -5.01 8.11
CA VAL A 129 -17.86 -6.27 7.34
C VAL A 129 -19.29 -6.82 7.29
N ASP A 130 -20.01 -6.81 8.41
CA ASP A 130 -21.39 -7.28 8.48
C ASP A 130 -22.36 -6.38 7.68
N LEU A 131 -22.17 -5.06 7.73
CA LEU A 131 -22.96 -4.11 6.95
C LEU A 131 -22.70 -4.28 5.45
N GLN A 132 -21.44 -4.40 5.02
CA GLN A 132 -21.08 -4.58 3.61
C GLN A 132 -21.64 -5.89 3.06
N SER A 133 -21.45 -7.00 3.79
CA SER A 133 -21.98 -8.32 3.38
C SER A 133 -23.51 -8.38 3.36
N SER A 134 -24.19 -7.58 4.18
CA SER A 134 -25.65 -7.44 4.16
C SER A 134 -26.13 -6.61 2.97
N PHE A 135 -25.41 -5.54 2.63
CA PHE A 135 -25.70 -4.68 1.48
C PHE A 135 -25.48 -5.43 0.14
N ASP A 136 -24.37 -6.17 0.03
CA ASP A 136 -24.04 -6.96 -1.16
C ASP A 136 -25.13 -8.01 -1.42
N ARG A 137 -25.53 -8.78 -0.38
CA ARG A 137 -26.63 -9.76 -0.46
C ARG A 137 -27.96 -9.13 -0.89
N ALA A 138 -28.31 -7.96 -0.34
CA ALA A 138 -29.52 -7.24 -0.73
C ALA A 138 -29.48 -6.77 -2.20
N SER A 139 -28.31 -6.36 -2.69
CA SER A 139 -28.12 -5.93 -4.08
C SER A 139 -28.24 -7.09 -5.08
N GLU A 140 -27.71 -8.26 -4.74
CA GLU A 140 -27.84 -9.49 -5.54
C GLU A 140 -29.29 -9.98 -5.60
N GLN A 141 -30.00 -9.95 -4.47
CA GLN A 141 -31.38 -10.39 -4.38
C GLN A 141 -32.33 -9.46 -5.16
N SER A 142 -32.07 -8.15 -5.15
CA SER A 142 -32.78 -7.17 -5.98
C SER A 142 -32.53 -7.35 -7.48
N ARG A 143 -31.28 -7.67 -7.89
CA ARG A 143 -30.95 -8.00 -9.29
C ARG A 143 -31.64 -9.29 -9.74
N SER A 144 -31.67 -10.31 -8.88
CA SER A 144 -32.33 -11.58 -9.18
C SER A 144 -33.85 -11.41 -9.33
N SER A 145 -34.49 -10.64 -8.46
CA SER A 145 -35.94 -10.34 -8.55
C SER A 145 -36.29 -9.60 -9.84
N LYS A 146 -35.52 -8.56 -10.21
CA LYS A 146 -35.73 -7.84 -11.48
C LYS A 146 -35.51 -8.72 -12.72
N ALA A 147 -34.58 -9.68 -12.66
CA ALA A 147 -34.33 -10.60 -13.77
C ALA A 147 -35.48 -11.60 -13.98
N LEU A 148 -36.17 -11.99 -12.90
CA LEU A 148 -37.36 -12.84 -12.96
C LEU A 148 -38.56 -12.09 -13.54
N ASP A 149 -38.82 -10.85 -13.09
CA ASP A 149 -39.91 -10.01 -13.62
C ASP A 149 -39.75 -9.68 -15.11
N VAL A 150 -38.51 -9.50 -15.58
CA VAL A 150 -38.20 -9.27 -17.02
C VAL A 150 -38.51 -10.49 -17.88
N ASN A 151 -38.45 -11.70 -17.30
CA ASN A 151 -38.72 -12.93 -18.04
C ASN A 151 -40.22 -13.26 -18.10
N GLU A 152 -40.99 -12.89 -17.07
CA GLU A 152 -42.46 -13.07 -17.04
C GLU A 152 -43.22 -12.06 -17.91
N GLY A 153 -42.67 -10.86 -18.15
CA GLY A 153 -43.28 -9.85 -19.04
C GLY A 153 -43.08 -10.08 -20.54
N LYS A 154 -42.50 -11.22 -20.96
CA LYS A 154 -42.14 -11.53 -22.36
C LYS A 154 -42.91 -12.72 -22.99
N THR A 155 -43.87 -13.29 -22.27
CA THR A 155 -44.84 -14.29 -22.77
C THR A 155 -46.20 -13.67 -23.01
#